data_AF-A0A2L2Y7G8-F1
#
_entry.id   AF-A0A2L2Y7G8-F1
#
_cell.length_a   1.000
_cell.length_b   1.000
_cell.length_c   1.000
_cell.angle_alpha   90.00
_cell.angle_beta   90.00
_cell.angle_gamma   90.00
#
_symmetry.space_group_name_H-M   'P 1'
#
loop_
_entity.id
_entity.type
_entity.pdbx_description
1 polymer ?
#
loop_
_entity_poly.entity_id
_entity_poly.type
_entity_poly.pdbx_seq_one_letter_code
_entity_poly.pdbx_strand_id
1 'polypeptide(L)' 'FLIATVALCCLAGVFAKTACEEHREREQKSNTKVKLITKCTPEDDYEDLQCFEDYRFCIY' A
#
# COMPACT_ATOMS: atom_id res chain seq x y z
N PHE A 1 31.05 22.72 -9.76
CA PHE A 1 30.40 22.22 -8.53
C PHE A 1 28.86 22.19 -8.58
N LEU A 2 28.17 23.03 -9.39
CA LEU A 2 26.69 23.06 -9.45
C LEU A 2 26.02 21.99 -10.33
N ILE A 3 26.78 21.25 -11.15
CA ILE A 3 26.21 20.31 -12.13
C ILE A 3 25.96 18.93 -11.52
N ALA A 4 26.72 18.58 -10.46
CA ALA A 4 26.65 17.25 -9.83
C ALA A 4 25.39 17.04 -8.98
N THR A 5 24.71 18.10 -8.55
CA THR A 5 23.54 18.01 -7.66
C THR A 5 22.24 17.71 -8.40
N VAL A 6 22.13 18.07 -9.69
CA VAL A 6 20.90 17.88 -10.47
C VAL A 6 20.70 16.41 -10.87
N ALA A 7 21.79 15.66 -11.04
CA ALA A 7 21.73 14.26 -11.48
C ALA A 7 21.21 13.28 -10.42
N LEU A 8 21.27 13.64 -9.12
CA LEU A 8 20.86 12.75 -8.03
C LEU A 8 19.35 12.77 -7.77
N CYS A 9 18.63 13.79 -8.24
CA CYS A 9 17.18 13.93 -8.03
C CYS A 9 16.33 13.01 -8.93
N CYS A 10 16.90 12.40 -9.97
CA CYS A 10 16.16 11.58 -10.93
C CYS A 10 16.00 10.11 -10.51
N LEU A 11 16.63 9.67 -9.41
CA LEU A 11 16.55 8.29 -8.91
C LEU A 11 15.42 8.06 -7.91
N ALA A 12 14.68 9.10 -7.53
CA ALA A 12 13.38 8.95 -6.88
C ALA A 12 12.35 8.55 -7.94
N GLY A 13 12.52 7.35 -8.51
CA GLY A 13 11.46 6.72 -9.27
C GLY A 13 10.25 6.63 -8.36
N VAL A 14 9.15 7.28 -8.74
CA VAL A 14 7.85 6.98 -8.16
C VAL A 14 7.60 5.53 -8.53
N PHE A 15 7.89 4.61 -7.61
CA PHE A 15 7.49 3.22 -7.76
C PHE A 15 5.97 3.22 -7.93
N ALA A 16 5.50 2.62 -9.02
CA ALA A 16 4.06 2.44 -9.20
C ALA A 16 3.54 1.62 -8.02
N LYS A 17 2.42 2.05 -7.43
CA LYS A 17 1.80 1.30 -6.33
C LYS A 17 1.45 -0.09 -6.81
N THR A 18 1.62 -1.05 -5.91
CA THR A 18 1.25 -2.43 -6.19
C THR A 18 -0.25 -2.63 -6.02
N ALA A 19 -0.77 -3.76 -6.49
CA ALA A 19 -2.19 -4.06 -6.37
C ALA A 19 -2.65 -4.08 -4.90
N CYS A 20 -1.82 -4.58 -3.98
CA CYS A 20 -2.13 -4.58 -2.55
C CYS A 20 -2.16 -3.15 -1.99
N GLU A 21 -1.19 -2.31 -2.34
CA GLU A 21 -1.15 -0.93 -1.89
C GLU A 21 -2.31 -0.08 -2.42
N GLU A 22 -2.66 -0.25 -3.71
CA GLU A 22 -3.82 0.41 -4.31
C GLU A 22 -5.13 -0.01 -3.64
N HIS A 23 -5.26 -1.30 -3.31
CA HIS A 23 -6.42 -1.82 -2.58
C HIS A 23 -6.50 -1.22 -1.18
N ARG A 24 -5.39 -1.27 -0.41
CA ARG A 24 -5.30 -0.67 0.92
C ARG A 24 -5.74 0.79 0.92
N GLU A 25 -5.24 1.59 -0.02
CA GLU A 25 -5.61 2.99 -0.14
C GLU A 25 -7.08 3.22 -0.50
N ARG A 26 -7.63 2.38 -1.38
CA ARG A 26 -9.05 2.45 -1.77
C ARG A 26 -9.95 2.25 -0.56
N GLU A 27 -9.67 1.24 0.27
CA GLU A 27 -10.47 0.92 1.45
C GLU A 27 -10.32 1.98 2.55
N GLN A 28 -9.11 2.52 2.72
CA GLN A 28 -8.88 3.66 3.63
C GLN A 28 -9.71 4.90 3.22
N LYS A 29 -9.82 5.17 1.92
CA LYS A 29 -10.59 6.31 1.38
C LYS A 29 -12.10 6.04 1.26
N SER A 30 -12.52 4.78 1.32
CA SER A 30 -13.92 4.40 1.25
C SER A 30 -14.71 4.96 2.44
N ASN A 31 -16.02 5.12 2.32
CA ASN A 31 -16.92 5.45 3.44
C ASN A 31 -17.83 4.25 3.82
N THR A 32 -17.51 3.05 3.34
CA THR A 32 -18.22 1.83 3.71
C THR A 32 -18.05 1.52 5.20
N LYS A 33 -19.10 1.00 5.84
CA LYS A 33 -19.05 0.58 7.25
C LYS A 33 -18.28 -0.72 7.47
N VAL A 34 -18.29 -1.59 6.47
CA VAL A 34 -17.49 -2.81 6.44
C VAL A 34 -16.32 -2.52 5.51
N LYS A 35 -15.11 -2.57 6.05
CA LYS A 35 -13.87 -2.38 5.31
C LYS A 35 -12.88 -3.47 5.67
N LEU A 36 -12.18 -3.96 4.67
CA LEU A 36 -11.02 -4.82 4.83
C LEU A 36 -9.80 -4.02 4.40
N ILE A 37 -9.11 -3.38 5.34
CA ILE A 37 -7.85 -2.70 5.02
C ILE A 37 -6.79 -3.79 4.82
N THR A 38 -6.44 -4.04 3.57
CA THR A 38 -5.51 -5.12 3.21
C THR A 38 -4.10 -4.83 3.72
N LYS A 39 -3.48 -5.84 4.33
CA LYS A 39 -2.07 -5.84 4.69
C LYS A 39 -1.24 -6.43 3.57
N CYS A 40 -0.09 -5.82 3.33
CA CYS A 40 0.82 -6.21 2.28
C CYS A 40 2.13 -6.71 2.89
N THR A 41 2.73 -7.72 2.29
CA THR A 41 4.07 -8.21 2.64
C THR A 41 5.14 -7.21 2.19
N PRO A 42 6.40 -7.33 2.65
CA PRO A 42 7.51 -6.52 2.14
C PRO A 42 7.77 -6.68 0.64
N GLU A 43 7.31 -7.78 0.04
CA GLU A 43 7.37 -8.08 -1.39
C GLU A 43 6.14 -7.56 -2.16
N ASP A 44 5.29 -6.77 -1.50
CA ASP A 44 4.09 -6.14 -2.04
C ASP A 44 2.93 -7.10 -2.40
N ASP A 45 2.99 -8.35 -1.95
CA ASP A 45 1.89 -9.30 -2.04
C ASP A 45 0.89 -9.12 -0.88
N TYR A 46 -0.27 -9.76 -0.96
CA TYR A 46 -1.21 -9.79 0.16
C TYR A 46 -0.68 -10.71 1.27
N GLU A 47 -0.77 -10.28 2.53
CA GLU A 47 -0.59 -11.21 3.66
C GLU A 47 -1.63 -12.34 3.59
N ASP A 48 -1.22 -13.56 3.93
CA ASP A 48 -2.08 -14.75 3.98
C ASP A 48 -3.26 -14.65 4.96
N LEU A 49 -3.25 -13.68 5.89
CA LEU A 49 -4.33 -13.47 6.84
C LEU A 49 -4.76 -12.00 6.82
N GLN A 50 -5.97 -11.76 6.35
CA GLN A 50 -6.57 -10.43 6.27
C GLN A 50 -7.68 -10.30 7.30
N CYS A 51 -7.59 -9.30 8.17
CA CYS A 51 -8.54 -9.11 9.27
C CYS A 51 -9.34 -7.83 9.07
N PHE A 52 -10.64 -7.91 9.33
CA PHE A 52 -11.51 -6.73 9.34
C PHE A 52 -11.27 -5.94 10.64
N GLU A 53 -10.94 -4.65 10.58
CA GLU A 53 -10.61 -3.91 11.80
C GLU A 53 -11.81 -3.76 12.74
N ASP A 54 -12.99 -3.50 12.18
CA ASP A 54 -14.24 -3.32 12.94
C ASP A 54 -14.91 -4.65 13.31
N TYR A 55 -14.42 -5.78 12.81
CA TYR A 55 -15.05 -7.08 12.99
C TYR A 55 -14.04 -8.11 13.50
N ARG A 56 -14.42 -8.88 14.52
CA ARG A 56 -13.52 -9.87 15.15
C ARG A 56 -13.39 -11.17 14.33
N PHE A 57 -13.11 -11.07 13.04
CA PHE A 57 -12.82 -12.20 12.18
C PHE A 57 -11.79 -11.85 11.09
N CYS A 58 -11.11 -12.88 10.61
CA CYS A 58 -10.13 -12.78 9.54
C CYS A 58 -10.44 -13.80 8.45
N ILE A 59 -9.94 -13.55 7.26
CA ILE A 59 -10.00 -14.44 6.11
C ILE A 59 -8.58 -14.78 5.67
N TYR A 60 -8.41 -16.00 5.15
CA TYR A 60 -7.19 -16.44 4.50
C TYR A 60 -7.32 -16.27 2.99
#